data_AF-A0A8J6Z4A6-F1
#
_entry.id   AF-A0A8J6Z4A6-F1
#
_cell.length_a   1.000
_cell.length_b   1.000
_cell.length_c   1.000
_cell.angle_alpha   90.00
_cell.angle_beta   90.00
_cell.angle_gamma   90.00
#
_symmetry.space_group_name_H-M   'P 1'
#
loop_
_entity.id
_entity.type
_entity.pdbx_description
1 polymer ?
#
loop_
_entity_poly.entity_id
_entity_poly.type
_entity_poly.pdbx_seq_one_letter_code
_entity_poly.pdbx_strand_id
1 'polypeptide(L)'
;MQLRDIAHSRTGDKGDHSNISVIAHDPADYPFLRDHLTAALVAETFAPVLAGRVERYELDSLGALNFVLRHALGGGVTVSLALDAHGKCLASAMLAITLPDPPHPRAASPAAAPPPPSGPAPAA
;
A
#
# COMPACT_ATOMS: atom_id res chain seq x y z
N MET A 1 12.60 -4.98 8.06
CA MET A 1 12.37 -3.60 7.53
C MET A 1 10.88 -3.29 7.31
N GLN A 2 10.50 -2.04 6.96
CA GLN A 2 9.11 -1.71 6.58
C GLN A 2 8.91 -1.80 5.05
N LEU A 3 7.71 -2.16 4.60
CA LEU A 3 7.38 -2.26 3.17
C LEU A 3 7.65 -0.93 2.42
N ARG A 4 7.39 0.20 3.08
CA ARG A 4 7.65 1.55 2.55
C ARG A 4 9.09 1.81 2.13
N ASP A 5 10.01 0.98 2.59
CA ASP A 5 11.42 1.15 2.31
C ASP A 5 11.78 0.61 0.90
N ILE A 6 10.94 -0.26 0.31
CA ILE A 6 11.17 -0.92 -0.99
C ILE A 6 10.00 -0.84 -1.97
N ALA A 7 8.88 -0.21 -1.60
CA ALA A 7 7.71 -0.14 -2.47
C ALA A 7 6.89 1.15 -2.31
N HIS A 8 6.24 1.55 -3.40
CA HIS A 8 5.12 2.48 -3.39
C HIS A 8 3.81 1.73 -3.22
N SER A 9 2.80 2.36 -2.61
CA SER A 9 1.44 1.83 -2.57
C SER A 9 0.40 2.89 -2.91
N ARG A 10 -0.65 2.46 -3.61
CA ARG A 10 -1.83 3.27 -3.96
C ARG A 10 -3.08 2.47 -3.66
N THR A 11 -4.16 3.15 -3.32
CA THR A 11 -5.48 2.53 -3.14
C THR A 11 -6.50 3.06 -4.13
N GLY A 12 -7.54 2.28 -4.36
CA GLY A 12 -8.76 2.69 -5.05
C GLY A 12 -9.98 1.96 -4.50
N ASP A 13 -11.06 2.69 -4.27
CA ASP A 13 -12.33 2.10 -3.86
C ASP A 13 -13.12 1.56 -5.06
N LYS A 14 -13.79 0.43 -4.86
CA LYS A 14 -14.78 -0.11 -5.80
C LYS A 14 -15.98 -0.65 -5.04
N GLY A 15 -16.96 0.22 -4.81
CA GLY A 15 -18.11 -0.10 -3.97
C GLY A 15 -17.65 -0.32 -2.53
N ASP A 16 -17.91 -1.51 -1.99
CA ASP A 16 -17.48 -1.92 -0.65
C ASP A 16 -16.11 -2.63 -0.64
N HIS A 17 -15.34 -2.51 -1.72
CA HIS A 17 -14.04 -3.16 -1.83
C HIS A 17 -12.94 -2.12 -1.91
N SER A 18 -11.79 -2.43 -1.30
CA SER A 18 -10.58 -1.64 -1.50
C SER A 18 -9.61 -2.43 -2.38
N ASN A 19 -9.10 -1.79 -3.41
CA ASN A 19 -7.96 -2.27 -4.16
C ASN A 19 -6.70 -1.56 -3.67
N ILE A 20 -5.63 -2.30 -3.42
CA ILE A 20 -4.34 -1.79 -2.95
C ILE A 20 -3.24 -2.33 -3.86
N SER A 21 -2.57 -1.44 -4.60
CA SER A 21 -1.38 -1.80 -5.36
C SER A 21 -0.12 -1.61 -4.52
N VAL A 22 0.88 -2.45 -4.77
CA VAL A 22 2.23 -2.38 -4.21
C VAL A 22 3.20 -2.55 -5.36
N ILE A 23 4.01 -1.52 -5.63
CA ILE A 23 4.93 -1.47 -6.76
C ILE A 23 6.33 -1.31 -6.21
N ALA A 24 7.25 -2.22 -6.55
CA ALA A 24 8.62 -2.14 -6.09
C ALA A 24 9.30 -0.83 -6.55
N HIS A 25 10.15 -0.23 -5.71
CA HIS A 25 10.99 0.89 -6.13
C HIS A 25 12.04 0.43 -7.16
N ASP A 26 12.67 -0.70 -6.87
CA ASP A 26 13.60 -1.39 -7.75
C ASP A 26 12.95 -2.71 -8.21
N PRO A 27 12.87 -3.00 -9.52
CA PRO A 27 12.38 -4.28 -10.03
C PRO A 27 13.09 -5.51 -9.42
N ALA A 28 14.34 -5.38 -8.94
CA ALA A 28 15.07 -6.45 -8.27
C ALA A 28 14.46 -6.86 -6.92
N ASP A 29 13.68 -6.00 -6.26
CA ASP A 29 12.97 -6.30 -5.01
C ASP A 29 11.65 -7.05 -5.25
N TYR A 30 11.13 -7.05 -6.48
CA TYR A 30 9.83 -7.65 -6.77
C TYR A 30 9.74 -9.15 -6.43
N PRO A 31 10.73 -10.02 -6.74
CA PRO A 31 10.70 -11.42 -6.33
C PRO A 31 10.58 -11.58 -4.81
N PHE A 32 11.30 -10.75 -4.04
CA PHE A 32 11.22 -10.75 -2.57
C PHE A 32 9.81 -10.37 -2.09
N LEU A 33 9.23 -9.31 -2.67
CA LEU A 33 7.85 -8.90 -2.37
C LEU A 33 6.84 -10.00 -2.71
N ARG A 34 6.99 -10.64 -3.88
CA ARG A 34 6.12 -11.73 -4.32
C ARG A 34 6.16 -12.92 -3.36
N ASP A 35 7.30 -13.22 -2.77
CA ASP A 35 7.45 -14.36 -1.85
C ASP A 35 6.97 -14.04 -0.42
N HIS A 36 7.15 -12.80 0.05
CA HIS A 36 6.91 -12.43 1.46
C HIS A 36 5.60 -11.66 1.69
N LEU A 37 5.15 -10.85 0.73
CA LEU A 37 3.91 -10.10 0.83
C LEU A 37 2.73 -10.96 0.36
N THR A 38 2.35 -11.91 1.21
CA THR A 38 1.29 -12.88 0.94
C THR A 38 -0.10 -12.30 1.20
N ALA A 39 -1.12 -12.88 0.57
CA ALA A 39 -2.52 -12.52 0.85
C ALA A 39 -2.90 -12.74 2.33
N ALA A 40 -2.33 -13.76 2.97
CA ALA A 40 -2.56 -14.06 4.39
C ALA A 40 -2.00 -12.96 5.31
N LEU A 41 -0.76 -12.53 5.07
CA LEU A 41 -0.14 -11.43 5.82
C LEU A 41 -0.93 -10.13 5.67
N VAL A 42 -1.39 -9.83 4.46
CA VAL A 42 -2.25 -8.66 4.20
C VAL A 42 -3.59 -8.82 4.91
N ALA A 43 -4.22 -10.00 4.89
CA ALA A 43 -5.46 -10.25 5.60
C ALA A 43 -5.33 -10.04 7.12
N GLU A 44 -4.23 -10.51 7.71
CA GLU A 44 -3.91 -10.30 9.13
C GLU A 44 -3.75 -8.80 9.44
N THR A 45 -2.98 -8.09 8.62
CA THR A 45 -2.74 -6.64 8.79
C THR A 45 -4.05 -5.83 8.75
N PHE A 46 -4.98 -6.22 7.87
CA PHE A 46 -6.25 -5.51 7.67
C PHE A 46 -7.44 -6.12 8.43
N ALA A 47 -7.21 -7.11 9.30
CA ALA A 47 -8.25 -7.80 10.05
C ALA A 47 -9.27 -6.86 10.77
N PRO A 48 -8.88 -5.69 11.32
CA PRO A 48 -9.84 -4.79 11.98
C PRO A 48 -10.90 -4.18 11.06
N VAL A 49 -10.63 -4.08 9.75
CA VAL A 49 -11.54 -3.47 8.77
C VAL A 49 -12.05 -4.45 7.73
N LEU A 50 -11.43 -5.63 7.62
CA LEU A 50 -11.73 -6.63 6.61
C LEU A 50 -12.91 -7.50 7.04
N ALA A 51 -14.05 -7.41 6.34
CA ALA A 51 -15.20 -8.29 6.54
C ALA A 51 -15.29 -9.44 5.51
N GLY A 52 -14.32 -9.54 4.60
CA GLY A 52 -14.27 -10.54 3.54
C GLY A 52 -12.90 -11.20 3.39
N ARG A 53 -12.55 -11.57 2.15
CA ARG A 53 -11.25 -12.17 1.81
C ARG A 53 -10.32 -11.16 1.14
N VAL A 54 -9.02 -11.46 1.20
CA VAL A 54 -8.00 -10.79 0.39
C VAL A 54 -7.69 -11.64 -0.83
N GLU A 55 -7.79 -11.05 -2.02
CA GLU A 55 -7.35 -11.66 -3.28
C GLU A 55 -6.06 -10.98 -3.72
N ARG A 56 -5.05 -11.75 -4.13
CA ARG A 56 -3.77 -11.23 -4.61
C ARG A 56 -3.59 -11.53 -6.09
N TYR A 57 -3.15 -10.53 -6.83
CA TYR A 57 -2.81 -10.60 -8.23
C TYR A 57 -1.37 -10.15 -8.44
N GLU A 58 -0.65 -10.90 -9.26
CA GLU A 58 0.74 -10.63 -9.62
C GLU A 58 0.79 -9.92 -10.97
N LEU A 59 1.59 -8.86 -11.05
CA LEU A 59 1.76 -8.04 -12.25
C LEU A 59 3.25 -8.01 -12.59
N ASP A 60 3.78 -9.15 -13.03
CA ASP A 60 5.21 -9.38 -13.22
C ASP A 60 5.88 -8.32 -14.11
N SER A 61 5.22 -7.94 -15.21
CA SER A 61 5.75 -6.92 -16.14
C SER A 61 5.86 -5.51 -15.54
N LEU A 62 5.19 -5.25 -14.41
CA LEU A 62 5.23 -3.99 -13.69
C LEU A 62 6.03 -4.07 -12.38
N GLY A 63 6.53 -5.26 -12.01
CA GLY A 63 7.16 -5.47 -10.70
C GLY A 63 6.21 -5.15 -9.54
N ALA A 64 4.93 -5.52 -9.68
CA ALA A 64 3.87 -5.09 -8.77
C ALA A 64 2.95 -6.22 -8.32
N LEU A 65 2.38 -6.03 -7.13
CA LEU A 65 1.31 -6.85 -6.57
C LEU A 65 0.06 -5.99 -6.42
N ASN A 66 -1.10 -6.60 -6.63
CA ASN A 66 -2.38 -5.93 -6.43
C ASN A 66 -3.26 -6.77 -5.52
N PHE A 67 -3.77 -6.15 -4.45
CA PHE A 67 -4.58 -6.80 -3.44
C PHE A 67 -6.00 -6.23 -3.46
N VAL A 68 -6.99 -7.11 -3.61
CA VAL A 68 -8.41 -6.75 -3.47
C VAL A 68 -8.89 -7.21 -2.11
N LEU A 69 -9.16 -6.26 -1.23
CA LEU A 69 -9.74 -6.47 0.08
C LEU A 69 -11.26 -6.37 -0.08
N ARG A 70 -11.94 -7.53 -0.05
CA ARG A 70 -13.39 -7.61 -0.17
C ARG A 70 -14.03 -7.15 1.14
N HIS A 71 -15.06 -6.32 1.01
CA HIS A 71 -15.86 -5.80 2.13
C HIS A 71 -15.04 -5.08 3.20
N ALA A 72 -14.14 -4.19 2.75
CA ALA A 72 -13.20 -3.48 3.62
C ALA A 72 -13.58 -2.03 3.88
N LEU A 73 -14.68 -1.54 3.28
CA LEU A 73 -15.07 -0.13 3.34
C LEU A 73 -16.40 0.09 4.10
N GLY A 74 -16.87 -0.89 4.87
CA GLY A 74 -18.04 -0.76 5.74
C GLY A 74 -19.36 -0.55 4.98
N GLY A 75 -19.54 -1.25 3.85
CA GLY A 75 -20.70 -1.10 2.96
C GLY A 75 -20.47 -0.14 1.78
N GLY A 76 -19.30 0.51 1.73
CA GLY A 76 -18.91 1.45 0.68
C GLY A 76 -19.24 2.91 1.01
N VAL A 77 -18.72 3.80 0.17
CA VAL A 77 -18.62 5.25 0.45
C VAL A 77 -19.95 5.90 0.84
N THR A 78 -21.07 5.49 0.26
CA THR A 78 -22.38 6.12 0.49
C THR A 78 -23.04 5.77 1.81
N VAL A 79 -22.57 4.71 2.49
CA VAL A 79 -23.19 4.19 3.71
C VAL A 79 -22.19 3.96 4.85
N SER A 80 -20.89 4.00 4.56
CA SER A 80 -19.84 3.82 5.55
C SER A 80 -19.85 4.94 6.59
N LEU A 81 -19.72 4.56 7.86
CA LEU A 81 -19.52 5.49 8.97
C LEU A 81 -18.04 5.75 9.25
N ALA A 82 -17.14 5.13 8.49
CA ALA A 82 -15.70 5.28 8.68
C ALA A 82 -15.23 6.69 8.28
N LEU A 83 -14.26 7.23 9.03
CA LEU A 83 -13.63 8.51 8.69
C LEU A 83 -12.98 8.48 7.29
N ASP A 84 -12.40 7.33 6.92
CA ASP A 84 -11.82 7.08 5.61
C ASP A 84 -12.70 6.11 4.80
N ALA A 85 -13.91 6.56 4.46
CA ALA A 85 -14.88 5.75 3.70
C ALA A 85 -14.37 5.30 2.31
N HIS A 86 -13.39 6.00 1.74
CA HIS A 86 -12.75 5.62 0.47
C HIS A 86 -11.53 4.69 0.64
N GLY A 87 -11.05 4.46 1.86
CA GLY A 87 -9.87 3.64 2.11
C GLY A 87 -8.56 4.24 1.56
N LYS A 88 -8.44 5.57 1.47
CA LYS A 88 -7.22 6.24 0.98
C LYS A 88 -6.03 6.03 1.91
N CYS A 89 -6.29 5.97 3.22
CA CYS A 89 -5.28 5.75 4.25
C CYS A 89 -4.79 4.30 4.30
N LEU A 90 -5.50 3.35 3.68
CA LEU A 90 -5.09 1.94 3.64
C LEU A 90 -3.75 1.74 2.91
N ALA A 91 -3.37 2.65 2.01
CA ALA A 91 -2.05 2.63 1.36
C ALA A 91 -0.94 2.83 2.40
N SER A 92 -1.14 3.75 3.35
CA SER A 92 -0.19 4.00 4.43
C SER A 92 -0.11 2.82 5.39
N ALA A 93 -1.23 2.16 5.69
CA ALA A 93 -1.26 0.95 6.51
C ALA A 93 -0.52 -0.22 5.82
N MET A 94 -0.74 -0.41 4.52
CA MET A 94 -0.01 -1.39 3.71
C MET A 94 1.50 -1.14 3.78
N LEU A 95 1.92 0.12 3.60
CA LEU A 95 3.33 0.52 3.63
C LEU A 95 3.98 0.35 5.02
N ALA A 96 3.20 0.24 6.10
CA ALA A 96 3.69 0.02 7.45
C ALA A 96 3.92 -1.48 7.78
N ILE A 97 3.56 -2.40 6.88
CA ILE A 97 3.82 -3.84 7.06
C ILE A 97 5.32 -4.07 7.26
N THR A 98 5.66 -4.81 8.32
CA THR A 98 7.03 -5.23 8.58
C THR A 98 7.32 -6.52 7.85
N LEU A 99 8.39 -6.52 7.06
CA LEU A 99 8.90 -7.68 6.34
C LEU A 99 10.27 -8.09 6.91
N PRO A 100 10.68 -9.35 6.72
CA PRO A 100 12.07 -9.77 6.93
C PRO A 100 13.05 -8.89 6.14
N ASP A 101 14.32 -8.92 6.51
CA ASP A 101 15.32 -8.16 5.76
C ASP A 101 15.65 -8.87 4.44
N PRO A 102 15.80 -8.12 3.33
CA PRO A 102 16.01 -8.68 2.01
C PRO A 102 17.43 -9.24 1.86
N PRO A 103 17.65 -10.17 0.91
CA PRO A 103 18.90 -10.90 0.78
C PRO A 103 20.08 -10.08 0.22
N HIS A 104 19.86 -8.85 -0.28
CA HIS A 104 20.90 -8.04 -0.91
C HIS A 104 21.06 -6.66 -0.24
N PRO A 105 22.30 -6.12 -0.18
CA PRO A 105 22.56 -4.82 0.43
C PRO A 105 21.85 -3.72 -0.37
N ARG A 106 21.07 -2.91 0.34
CA ARG A 106 20.21 -1.90 -0.26
C ARG A 106 21.02 -0.68 -0.68
N ALA A 107 20.78 -0.16 -1.88
CA ALA A 107 21.07 1.23 -2.16
C ALA A 107 20.24 2.08 -1.19
N ALA A 108 20.83 3.12 -0.61
CA ALA A 108 20.11 4.01 0.29
C ALA A 108 18.85 4.52 -0.42
N SER A 109 17.68 4.34 0.21
CA SER A 109 16.42 4.87 -0.30
C SER A 109 16.64 6.35 -0.63
N PRO A 110 16.28 6.86 -1.82
CA PRO A 110 16.28 8.30 -2.02
C PRO A 110 15.36 8.86 -0.95
N ALA A 111 15.93 9.57 0.02
CA ALA A 111 15.15 10.31 0.98
C ALA A 111 14.12 11.11 0.18
N ALA A 112 12.86 11.10 0.61
CA ALA A 112 11.85 11.96 0.00
C ALA A 112 12.45 13.36 -0.14
N ALA A 113 12.55 13.85 -1.37
CA ALA A 113 13.16 15.16 -1.63
C ALA A 113 12.50 16.16 -0.68
N PRO A 114 13.28 17.02 0.01
CA PRO A 114 12.70 18.00 0.91
C PRO A 114 11.62 18.79 0.15
N PRO A 115 10.47 19.10 0.78
CA PRO A 115 9.44 19.88 0.12
C PRO A 115 10.07 21.17 -0.43
N PRO A 116 9.69 21.62 -1.64
CA PRO A 116 10.21 22.85 -2.19
C PRO A 116 9.98 23.99 -1.17
N PRO A 117 10.93 24.93 -1.02
CA PRO A 117 10.75 26.04 -0.10
C PRO A 117 9.45 26.77 -0.44
N SER A 118 8.62 27.03 0.57
CA SER A 118 7.42 27.85 0.42
C SER A 118 7.84 29.19 -0.19
N GLY A 119 7.36 29.47 -1.41
CA GLY A 119 7.58 30.76 -2.05
C GLY A 119 7.11 31.91 -1.16
N PRO A 120 7.65 33.12 -1.32
CA PRO A 120 7.25 34.26 -0.51
C PRO A 120 5.73 34.50 -0.65
N ALA A 121 5.07 34.73 0.48
CA ALA A 121 3.67 35.13 0.52
C ALA A 121 3.46 36.36 -0.39
N PRO A 122 2.36 36.43 -1.16
CA PRO A 122 2.08 37.59 -2.00
C PRO A 122 2.01 38.85 -1.14
N ALA A 123 2.72 39.90 -1.57
CA ALA A 123 2.68 41.20 -0.94
C ALA A 123 1.24 41.76 -1.04
N ALA A 124 0.71 42.18 0.11
CA ALA A 124 -0.57 42.86 0.23
C ALA A 124 -0.50 44.31 -0.27
#